data_AF-A0A4R4YE72-F1
#
_entry.id   AF-A0A4R4YE72-F1
#
_cell.length_a   1.000
_cell.length_b   1.000
_cell.length_c   1.000
_cell.angle_alpha   90.00
_cell.angle_beta   90.00
_cell.angle_gamma   90.00
#
_symmetry.space_group_name_H-M   'P 1'
#
loop_
_entity.id
_entity.type
_entity.pdbx_description
1 polymer ?
#
loop_
_entity_poly.entity_id
_entity_poly.type
_entity_poly.pdbx_seq_one_letter_code
_entity_poly.pdbx_strand_id
1 'polypeptide(L)'
;MVTTSRVALRARFDLPHGGRWVSLSGGGREWLWSRPDPARATVTPGSAFVDAGGLEECVPTVRGTPDHGEAWARPWSGAPAEAAVTCDAFELRRTVTREAGAVVAGYRLAADPGYAFVWAAHALLDLSAHARIVAPTDTPVRLYPEAAPLLDGPW
;
A
#
# COMPACT_ATOMS: atom_id res chain seq x y z
N MET A 1 34.40 -5.38 8.10
CA MET A 1 33.13 -6.10 8.33
C MET A 1 32.11 -5.05 8.75
N VAL A 2 31.27 -4.55 7.82
CA VAL A 2 30.24 -3.56 8.16
C VAL A 2 29.07 -4.34 8.77
N THR A 3 28.96 -4.31 10.09
CA THR A 3 27.73 -4.72 10.76
C THR A 3 26.65 -3.70 10.38
N THR A 4 25.82 -4.05 9.41
CA THR A 4 24.61 -3.27 9.08
C THR A 4 23.59 -3.51 10.19
N SER A 5 23.65 -2.68 11.23
CA SER A 5 22.55 -2.60 12.19
C SER A 5 21.29 -2.22 11.43
N ARG A 6 20.28 -3.08 11.44
CA ARG A 6 19.01 -2.80 10.78
C ARG A 6 18.36 -1.58 11.45
N VAL A 7 17.94 -0.63 10.63
CA VAL A 7 17.21 0.54 11.08
C VAL A 7 15.82 0.09 11.54
N ALA A 8 15.44 0.42 12.77
CA ALA A 8 14.11 0.12 13.27
C ALA A 8 13.05 1.01 12.61
N LEU A 9 12.09 0.38 11.94
CA LEU A 9 10.98 1.04 11.28
C LEU A 9 9.74 1.14 12.20
N ARG A 10 8.94 2.18 11.97
CA ARG A 10 7.67 2.45 12.65
C ARG A 10 6.63 2.88 11.63
N ALA A 11 5.46 2.26 11.68
CA ALA A 11 4.32 2.64 10.84
C ALA A 11 3.24 3.37 11.66
N ARG A 12 2.51 4.26 10.99
CA ARG A 12 1.25 4.83 11.50
C ARG A 12 0.16 4.65 10.45
N PHE A 13 -1.07 4.48 10.93
CA PHE A 13 -2.22 4.12 10.10
C PHE A 13 -3.37 5.09 10.30
N ASP A 14 -4.13 5.31 9.24
CA ASP A 14 -5.41 6.02 9.25
C ASP A 14 -6.52 5.00 9.04
N LEU A 15 -7.02 4.44 10.16
CA LEU A 15 -8.09 3.45 10.12
C LEU A 15 -9.41 4.03 9.57
N PRO A 16 -9.86 5.24 9.97
CA PRO A 16 -11.07 5.85 9.40
C PRO A 16 -11.06 5.99 7.87
N HIS A 17 -9.89 6.14 7.23
CA HIS A 17 -9.79 6.37 5.79
C HIS A 17 -9.04 5.24 5.06
N GLY A 18 -9.55 4.01 5.15
CA GLY A 18 -9.03 2.89 4.35
C GLY A 18 -7.98 2.03 5.02
N GLY A 19 -7.71 2.22 6.31
CA GLY A 19 -6.62 1.51 6.98
C GLY A 19 -5.22 1.90 6.49
N ARG A 20 -5.13 2.96 5.68
CA ARG A 20 -3.94 3.44 4.96
C ARG A 20 -2.75 3.61 5.88
N TRP A 21 -1.56 3.29 5.40
CA TRP A 21 -0.32 3.66 6.06
C TRP A 21 0.01 5.11 5.71
N VAL A 22 -0.08 5.99 6.69
CA VAL A 22 0.21 7.42 6.52
C VAL A 22 1.66 7.77 6.84
N SER A 23 2.43 6.81 7.36
CA SER A 23 3.85 7.00 7.69
C SER A 23 4.53 5.64 7.78
N LEU A 24 5.76 5.56 7.26
CA LEU A 24 6.74 4.52 7.54
C LEU A 24 8.07 5.22 7.80
N SER A 25 8.47 5.31 9.07
CA SER A 25 9.64 6.11 9.48
C SER A 25 10.72 5.25 10.14
N GLY A 26 11.98 5.66 9.96
CA GLY A 26 13.14 5.03 10.58
C GLY A 26 14.44 5.62 10.03
N GLY A 27 15.49 5.60 10.84
CA GLY A 27 16.81 6.10 10.41
C GLY A 27 16.84 7.63 10.26
N GLY A 28 15.98 8.33 11.00
CA GLY A 28 15.87 9.79 10.97
C GLY A 28 15.04 10.34 9.82
N ARG A 29 14.32 9.51 9.04
CA ARG A 29 13.48 9.99 7.95
C ARG A 29 12.12 9.31 7.85
N GLU A 30 11.20 9.99 7.16
CA GLU A 30 9.98 9.42 6.57
C GLU A 30 10.34 8.77 5.22
N TRP A 31 9.76 7.61 4.94
CA TRP A 31 10.02 6.85 3.72
C TRP A 31 8.86 6.93 2.72
N LEU A 32 7.64 7.21 3.18
CA LEU A 32 6.48 7.36 2.31
C LEU A 32 6.36 8.79 1.81
N TRP A 33 6.13 8.93 0.51
CA TRP A 33 5.71 10.19 -0.06
C TRP A 33 4.23 10.42 0.26
N SER A 34 3.83 11.67 0.52
CA SER A 34 2.42 12.00 0.72
C SER A 34 2.12 13.42 0.26
N ARG A 35 0.85 13.65 -0.09
CA ARG A 35 0.29 14.99 -0.28
C ARG A 35 -1.09 15.08 0.37
N PRO A 36 -1.52 16.27 0.82
CA PRO A 36 -2.92 16.49 1.15
C PRO A 36 -3.78 16.34 -0.10
N ASP A 37 -4.90 15.63 0.03
CA ASP A 37 -5.97 15.62 -0.96
C ASP A 37 -7.33 15.62 -0.25
N PRO A 38 -8.12 16.71 -0.33
CA PRO A 38 -9.38 16.81 0.39
C PRO A 38 -10.41 15.79 -0.09
N ALA A 39 -10.31 15.29 -1.33
CA ALA A 39 -11.23 14.26 -1.84
C ALA A 39 -11.15 12.99 -0.99
N ARG A 40 -10.01 12.74 -0.33
CA ARG A 40 -9.81 11.56 0.52
C ARG A 40 -10.78 11.49 1.70
N ALA A 41 -11.24 12.63 2.22
CA ALA A 41 -12.15 12.66 3.36
C ALA A 41 -13.58 12.20 3.02
N THR A 42 -13.91 12.11 1.73
CA THR A 42 -15.29 11.85 1.27
C THR A 42 -15.40 10.63 0.36
N VAL A 43 -14.34 9.83 0.23
CA VAL A 43 -14.37 8.64 -0.63
C VAL A 43 -15.31 7.59 -0.06
N THR A 44 -15.95 6.87 -0.96
CA THR A 44 -16.81 5.72 -0.67
C THR A 44 -16.50 4.59 -1.65
N PRO A 45 -16.86 3.32 -1.34
CA PRO A 45 -16.69 2.21 -2.28
C PRO A 45 -17.22 2.55 -3.68
N GLY A 46 -16.41 2.29 -4.71
CA GLY A 46 -16.74 2.65 -6.10
C GLY A 46 -16.25 4.03 -6.54
N SER A 47 -15.77 4.87 -5.63
CA SER A 47 -15.13 6.16 -5.99
C SER A 47 -13.88 5.92 -6.83
N ALA A 48 -13.55 6.89 -7.69
CA ALA A 48 -12.26 6.92 -8.35
C ALA A 48 -11.13 6.98 -7.31
N PHE A 49 -10.03 6.26 -7.57
CA PHE A 49 -8.91 6.21 -6.64
C PHE A 49 -8.29 7.60 -6.42
N VAL A 50 -8.13 7.96 -5.15
CA VAL A 50 -7.51 9.24 -4.74
C VAL A 50 -6.08 8.96 -4.27
N ASP A 51 -5.12 9.28 -5.14
CA ASP A 51 -3.70 9.13 -4.81
C ASP A 51 -3.20 10.29 -3.94
N ALA A 52 -3.26 10.06 -2.63
CA ALA A 52 -2.71 10.94 -1.61
C ALA A 52 -1.30 10.51 -1.13
N GLY A 53 -0.70 9.49 -1.75
CA GLY A 53 0.57 8.86 -1.34
C GLY A 53 0.42 7.78 -0.27
N GLY A 54 1.44 7.58 0.57
CA GLY A 54 1.41 6.60 1.65
C GLY A 54 1.49 5.16 1.11
N LEU A 55 0.90 4.21 1.84
CA LEU A 55 0.65 2.85 1.34
C LEU A 55 -0.82 2.51 1.49
N GLU A 56 -1.46 2.21 0.36
CA GLU A 56 -2.82 1.68 0.30
C GLU A 56 -2.82 0.17 0.18
N GLU A 57 -3.76 -0.47 0.87
CA GLU A 57 -3.97 -1.91 0.80
C GLU A 57 -5.14 -2.18 -0.15
N CYS A 58 -4.82 -2.39 -1.42
CA CYS A 58 -5.79 -2.51 -2.49
C CYS A 58 -6.28 -3.95 -2.62
N VAL A 59 -7.57 -4.14 -2.41
CA VAL A 59 -8.28 -5.41 -2.47
C VAL A 59 -9.75 -5.12 -2.80
N PRO A 60 -10.40 -5.90 -3.68
CA PRO A 60 -9.94 -7.17 -4.28
C PRO A 60 -9.21 -7.03 -5.61
N THR A 61 -8.89 -5.81 -6.05
CA THR A 61 -8.31 -5.59 -7.37
C THR A 61 -7.42 -4.36 -7.43
N VAL A 62 -6.55 -4.32 -8.43
CA VAL A 62 -5.83 -3.13 -8.91
C VAL A 62 -5.97 -3.15 -10.43
N ARG A 63 -6.32 -2.01 -11.02
CA ARG A 63 -6.74 -1.86 -12.43
C ARG A 63 -7.98 -2.70 -12.80
N GLY A 64 -8.82 -3.04 -11.83
CA GLY A 64 -10.17 -3.60 -12.05
C GLY A 64 -11.25 -2.52 -12.02
N THR A 65 -12.50 -2.94 -11.84
CA THR A 65 -13.66 -2.04 -11.73
C THR A 65 -14.37 -2.26 -10.39
N PRO A 66 -14.38 -1.29 -9.45
CA PRO A 66 -13.61 -0.04 -9.47
C PRO A 66 -12.10 -0.30 -9.31
N ASP A 67 -11.29 0.64 -9.77
CA ASP A 67 -9.84 0.57 -9.63
C ASP A 67 -9.44 0.61 -8.14
N HIS A 68 -8.35 -0.09 -7.78
CA HIS A 68 -7.83 -0.25 -6.41
C HIS A 68 -8.80 -0.94 -5.42
N GLY A 69 -9.92 -1.47 -5.90
CA GLY A 69 -10.90 -2.19 -5.10
C GLY A 69 -11.70 -1.28 -4.17
N GLU A 70 -12.15 -1.83 -3.04
CA GLU A 70 -13.08 -1.12 -2.14
C GLU A 70 -12.54 -0.92 -0.72
N ALA A 71 -11.58 -1.73 -0.26
CA ALA A 71 -11.09 -1.64 1.12
C ALA A 71 -10.43 -0.29 1.45
N TRP A 72 -9.79 0.35 0.47
CA TRP A 72 -9.12 1.65 0.62
C TRP A 72 -10.10 2.81 0.88
N ALA A 73 -11.37 2.63 0.50
CA ALA A 73 -12.41 3.65 0.62
C ALA A 73 -13.37 3.38 1.80
N ARG A 74 -13.08 2.38 2.64
CA ARG A 74 -13.89 2.02 3.80
C ARG A 74 -13.17 2.34 5.11
N PRO A 75 -13.88 2.73 6.17
CA PRO A 75 -13.28 2.79 7.50
C PRO A 75 -12.96 1.37 7.99
N TRP A 76 -11.80 1.24 8.62
CA TRP A 76 -11.36 0.01 9.27
C TRP A 76 -11.69 0.08 10.76
N SER A 77 -12.03 -1.06 11.33
CA SER A 77 -12.30 -1.25 12.75
C SER A 77 -11.10 -1.86 13.47
N GLY A 78 -11.06 -1.76 14.80
CA GLY A 78 -10.00 -2.34 15.63
C GLY A 78 -8.93 -1.32 16.03
N ALA A 79 -7.69 -1.78 16.09
CA ALA A 79 -6.54 -1.01 16.57
C ALA A 79 -5.39 -1.02 15.54
N PRO A 80 -4.44 -0.07 15.61
CA PRO A 80 -3.30 -0.03 14.69
C PRO A 80 -2.53 -1.36 14.51
N ALA A 81 -2.42 -2.17 15.57
CA ALA A 81 -1.73 -3.46 15.53
C ALA A 81 -2.61 -4.62 15.01
N GLU A 82 -3.92 -4.48 15.06
CA GLU A 82 -4.88 -5.48 14.59
C GLU A 82 -6.17 -4.77 14.14
N ALA A 83 -6.37 -4.71 12.83
CA ALA A 83 -7.48 -3.98 12.23
C ALA A 83 -8.19 -4.83 11.18
N ALA A 84 -9.47 -4.54 10.95
CA ALA A 84 -10.28 -5.29 10.00
C ALA A 84 -11.21 -4.36 9.21
N VAL A 85 -11.49 -4.77 7.98
CA VAL A 85 -12.50 -4.15 7.12
C VAL A 85 -13.43 -5.22 6.58
N THR A 86 -14.73 -4.98 6.70
CA THR A 86 -15.78 -5.80 6.10
C THR A 86 -16.24 -5.12 4.83
N CYS A 87 -16.13 -5.87 3.74
CA CYS A 87 -16.56 -5.51 2.40
C CYS A 87 -17.76 -6.38 2.02
N ASP A 88 -18.38 -6.12 0.88
CA ASP A 88 -19.64 -6.80 0.52
C ASP A 88 -19.42 -8.29 0.26
N ALA A 89 -18.27 -8.68 -0.29
CA ALA A 89 -17.94 -10.06 -0.65
C ALA A 89 -16.85 -10.72 0.21
N PHE A 90 -16.17 -9.96 1.08
CA PHE A 90 -15.07 -10.47 1.89
C PHE A 90 -14.84 -9.66 3.16
N GLU A 91 -14.16 -10.28 4.13
CA GLU A 91 -13.56 -9.59 5.27
C GLU A 91 -12.03 -9.69 5.16
N LEU A 92 -11.33 -8.58 5.31
CA LEU A 92 -9.88 -8.54 5.43
C LEU A 92 -9.50 -8.16 6.86
N ARG A 93 -8.65 -8.98 7.48
CA ARG A 93 -7.96 -8.68 8.74
C ARG A 93 -6.48 -8.47 8.50
N ARG A 94 -5.92 -7.45 9.14
CA ARG A 94 -4.48 -7.15 9.17
C ARG A 94 -3.97 -7.20 10.60
N THR A 95 -2.87 -7.90 10.79
CA THR A 95 -2.03 -7.81 12.01
C THR A 95 -0.73 -7.12 11.65
N VAL A 96 -0.21 -6.29 12.55
CA VAL A 96 1.05 -5.57 12.37
C VAL A 96 1.96 -5.85 13.54
N THR A 97 3.15 -6.38 13.24
CA THR A 97 4.20 -6.64 14.22
C THR A 97 5.49 -5.94 13.80
N ARG A 98 6.50 -5.98 14.67
CA ARG A 98 7.84 -5.50 14.37
C ARG A 98 8.83 -6.63 14.61
N GLU A 99 9.65 -6.91 13.62
CA GLU A 99 10.62 -8.00 13.68
C GLU A 99 11.93 -7.56 13.06
N ALA A 100 13.03 -7.67 13.81
CA ALA A 100 14.38 -7.37 13.33
C ALA A 100 14.49 -6.05 12.55
N GLY A 101 13.84 -4.99 13.05
CA GLY A 101 13.83 -3.65 12.45
C GLY A 101 12.79 -3.42 11.33
N ALA A 102 12.12 -4.47 10.86
CA ALA A 102 11.02 -4.35 9.90
C ALA A 102 9.66 -4.11 10.58
N VAL A 103 8.73 -3.51 9.85
CA VAL A 103 7.30 -3.61 10.13
C VAL A 103 6.75 -4.76 9.28
N VAL A 104 6.11 -5.73 9.92
CA VAL A 104 5.56 -6.92 9.25
C VAL A 104 4.05 -6.86 9.33
N ALA A 105 3.39 -6.89 8.18
CA ALA A 105 1.93 -6.96 8.09
C ALA A 105 1.50 -8.35 7.61
N GLY A 106 0.70 -9.02 8.43
CA GLY A 106 0.09 -10.31 8.10
C GLY A 106 -1.39 -10.12 7.80
N TYR A 107 -1.89 -10.79 6.75
CA TYR A 107 -3.25 -10.64 6.29
C TYR A 107 -4.02 -11.95 6.32
N ARG A 108 -5.30 -11.88 6.69
CA ARG A 108 -6.26 -12.97 6.51
C ARG A 108 -7.48 -12.43 5.78
N LEU A 109 -7.79 -13.02 4.64
CA LEU A 109 -9.01 -12.73 3.89
C LEU A 109 -9.98 -13.90 4.03
N ALA A 110 -11.25 -13.60 4.31
CA ALA A 110 -12.35 -14.55 4.35
C ALA A 110 -13.41 -14.14 3.32
N ALA A 111 -13.82 -15.06 2.46
CA ALA A 111 -14.81 -14.86 1.40
C ALA A 111 -15.47 -16.21 1.04
N ASP A 112 -16.52 -16.17 0.23
CA ASP A 112 -17.13 -17.38 -0.31
C ASP A 112 -16.15 -18.19 -1.17
N PRO A 113 -16.27 -19.54 -1.20
CA PRO A 113 -15.42 -20.38 -2.04
C PRO A 113 -15.46 -19.96 -3.51
N GLY A 114 -14.28 -19.86 -4.13
CA GLY A 114 -14.14 -19.43 -5.52
C GLY A 114 -14.01 -17.91 -5.71
N TYR A 115 -14.05 -17.12 -4.64
CA TYR A 115 -13.77 -15.68 -4.72
C TYR A 115 -12.35 -15.41 -5.23
N ALA A 116 -12.26 -14.76 -6.39
CA ALA A 116 -10.99 -14.35 -6.98
C ALA A 116 -10.63 -12.94 -6.51
N PHE A 117 -9.39 -12.76 -6.06
CA PHE A 117 -8.90 -11.46 -5.61
C PHE A 117 -7.42 -11.27 -5.93
N VAL A 118 -7.03 -10.02 -6.01
CA VAL A 118 -5.66 -9.54 -5.89
C VAL A 118 -5.56 -8.71 -4.62
N TRP A 119 -4.49 -8.91 -3.88
CA TRP A 119 -4.04 -7.99 -2.85
C TRP A 119 -2.77 -7.31 -3.35
N ALA A 120 -2.72 -5.99 -3.23
CA ALA A 120 -1.53 -5.22 -3.57
C ALA A 120 -1.29 -4.11 -2.54
N ALA A 121 -0.03 -3.97 -2.15
CA ALA A 121 0.45 -2.79 -1.44
C ALA A 121 0.81 -1.70 -2.45
N HIS A 122 -0.05 -0.70 -2.62
CA HIS A 122 0.21 0.44 -3.48
C HIS A 122 0.94 1.53 -2.69
N ALA A 123 2.28 1.41 -2.61
CA ALA A 123 3.15 2.29 -1.84
C ALA A 123 3.78 3.40 -2.70
N LEU A 124 3.70 4.65 -2.25
CA LEU A 124 4.45 5.77 -2.81
C LEU A 124 5.62 6.09 -1.89
N LEU A 125 6.82 5.99 -2.43
CA LEU A 125 8.06 6.23 -1.70
C LEU A 125 8.58 7.65 -1.95
N ASP A 126 9.08 8.29 -0.89
CA ASP A 126 9.79 9.57 -0.99
C ASP A 126 11.23 9.29 -1.43
N LEU A 127 11.49 9.44 -2.72
CA LEU A 127 12.75 9.10 -3.37
C LEU A 127 13.47 10.35 -3.88
N SER A 128 14.80 10.30 -3.93
CA SER A 128 15.62 11.27 -4.65
C SER A 128 15.94 10.78 -6.06
N ALA A 129 16.48 11.67 -6.90
CA ALA A 129 17.00 11.32 -8.24
C ALA A 129 18.15 10.29 -8.21
N HIS A 130 18.72 10.01 -7.04
CA HIS A 130 19.77 9.00 -6.86
C HIS A 130 19.23 7.65 -6.38
N ALA A 131 17.92 7.51 -6.18
CA ALA A 131 17.31 6.25 -5.77
C ALA A 131 17.53 5.17 -6.83
N ARG A 132 17.70 3.93 -6.38
CA ARG A 132 17.86 2.76 -7.24
C ARG A 132 16.89 1.68 -6.80
N ILE A 133 16.19 1.09 -7.75
CA ILE A 133 15.44 -0.14 -7.55
C ILE A 133 16.42 -1.30 -7.74
N VAL A 134 16.59 -2.10 -6.70
CA VAL A 134 17.37 -3.34 -6.75
C VAL A 134 16.39 -4.49 -6.65
N ALA A 135 16.30 -5.28 -7.70
CA ALA A 135 15.50 -6.49 -7.76
C ALA A 135 16.39 -7.68 -8.10
N PRO A 136 15.99 -8.92 -7.77
CA PRO A 136 16.67 -10.12 -8.26
C PRO A 136 16.85 -10.07 -9.78
N THR A 137 17.94 -10.66 -10.26
CA THR A 137 18.15 -10.85 -11.71
C THR A 137 16.93 -11.54 -12.32
N ASP A 138 16.57 -11.13 -13.53
CA ASP A 138 15.42 -11.63 -14.28
C ASP A 138 14.04 -11.33 -13.67
N THR A 139 13.95 -10.38 -12.72
CA THR A 139 12.64 -9.88 -12.26
C THR A 139 11.89 -9.24 -13.43
N PRO A 140 10.74 -9.79 -13.85
CA PRO A 140 9.99 -9.24 -14.99
C PRO A 140 9.42 -7.87 -14.64
N VAL A 141 9.54 -6.93 -15.57
CA VAL A 141 8.98 -5.58 -15.45
C VAL A 141 7.95 -5.39 -16.56
N ARG A 142 6.74 -4.98 -16.17
CA ARG A 142 5.72 -4.54 -17.12
C ARG A 142 5.69 -3.01 -17.13
N LEU A 143 5.89 -2.44 -18.31
CA LEU A 143 5.62 -1.04 -18.58
C LEU A 143 4.21 -0.90 -19.14
N TYR A 144 3.53 0.17 -18.76
CA TYR A 144 2.22 0.53 -19.30
C TYR A 144 2.38 1.75 -20.22
N PRO A 145 1.47 1.97 -21.19
CA PRO A 145 1.60 3.06 -22.16
C PRO A 145 1.81 4.46 -21.56
N GLU A 146 1.31 4.70 -20.35
CA GLU A 146 1.47 5.94 -19.60
C GLU A 146 2.94 6.22 -19.23
N ALA A 147 3.80 5.20 -19.22
CA ALA A 147 5.24 5.35 -19.00
C ALA A 147 6.01 5.77 -20.26
N ALA A 148 5.41 5.70 -21.46
CA ALA A 148 6.10 5.98 -22.71
C ALA A 148 6.82 7.36 -22.74
N PRO A 149 6.26 8.46 -22.20
CA PRO A 149 6.96 9.75 -22.16
C PRO A 149 8.22 9.77 -21.28
N LEU A 150 8.44 8.74 -20.44
CA LEU A 150 9.55 8.64 -19.50
C LEU A 150 10.71 7.79 -20.06
N LEU A 151 10.60 7.28 -21.29
CA LEU A 151 11.59 6.39 -21.88
C LEU A 151 12.50 7.17 -22.84
N ASP A 152 13.79 6.89 -22.79
CA ASP A 152 14.82 7.52 -23.65
C ASP A 152 14.85 6.94 -25.08
N GLY A 153 13.90 6.06 -25.44
CA GLY A 153 13.85 5.40 -26.74
C GLY A 153 12.48 4.75 -27.03
N PRO A 154 12.28 4.27 -28.27
CA PRO A 154 11.02 3.63 -28.67
C PRO A 154 10.76 2.36 -27.84
N TRP A 155 9.49 2.16 -27.49
CA TRP A 155 8.97 1.04 -26.70
C TRP A 155 8.10 0.12 -27.56
#